data_AF-A0A2E7AXH8-F1
#
_entry.id   AF-A0A2E7AXH8-F1
#
_cell.length_a   1.000
_cell.length_b   1.000
_cell.length_c   1.000
_cell.angle_alpha   90.00
_cell.angle_beta   90.00
_cell.angle_gamma   90.00
#
_symmetry.space_group_name_H-M   'P 1'
#
loop_
_entity.id
_entity.type
_entity.pdbx_description
1 polymer ?
#
loop_
_entity_poly.entity_id
_entity_poly.type
_entity_poly.pdbx_seq_one_letter_code
_entity_poly.pdbx_strand_id
1 'polypeptide(L)'
;MATEVDIQSLVWALGILAVPVLTAIPLRFIWQLWIGGSHEESEYKTTVRQIIDSGRQLESYRNSLNDVARSLRITPSRQRLIEADILNPLSISHFLILPALIIFPLAFIVALPVMIVGLPVILLVEFLLIRQRILIKIMSFIERTMHWQIIHIPQAHRGSPAKERNYTEFSQHIEHFHKVPRGVFLGLFAYLIVHWIFKLENFGTEVILSSLLYIALLALVGVLSTAFETDLVFVDPSKGRLIPIDQWVESLLKPLVGVGLIFLLGRDVLEEARGGNAALFATTFLAILYGAAIVGIAYQWGYSSWRGRKVQRSFEQQVIETLDPLSYDLTRSKGRIEFIVRKPMAERLQEIEEIHTGQLTFEDLDSMPSSTPKEAPQNPL
;
A
#
# COMPACT_ATOMS: atom_id res chain seq x y z
N MET A 1 -4.17 45.34 16.18
CA MET A 1 -5.39 45.52 15.36
C MET A 1 -5.64 44.20 14.66
N ALA A 2 -6.81 43.58 14.82
CA ALA A 2 -7.15 42.38 14.06
C ALA A 2 -7.35 42.82 12.61
N THR A 3 -6.49 42.40 11.70
CA THR A 3 -6.67 42.65 10.27
C THR A 3 -7.93 41.93 9.79
N GLU A 4 -8.74 42.63 9.01
CA GLU A 4 -9.98 42.07 8.46
C GLU A 4 -9.66 40.91 7.52
N VAL A 5 -10.51 39.89 7.53
CA VAL A 5 -10.36 38.74 6.63
C VAL A 5 -10.70 39.18 5.22
N ASP A 6 -9.78 39.02 4.28
CA ASP A 6 -10.07 39.18 2.86
C ASP A 6 -10.93 38.00 2.38
N ILE A 7 -12.24 38.23 2.33
CA ILE A 7 -13.25 37.26 1.93
C ILE A 7 -13.03 36.81 0.48
N GLN A 8 -12.59 37.71 -0.40
CA GLN A 8 -12.37 37.38 -1.81
C GLN A 8 -11.18 36.42 -1.95
N SER A 9 -10.07 36.72 -1.30
CA SER A 9 -8.89 35.84 -1.21
C SER A 9 -9.26 34.46 -0.64
N LEU A 10 -10.06 34.43 0.42
CA LEU A 10 -10.53 33.18 1.04
C LEU A 10 -11.38 32.34 0.08
N VAL A 11 -12.33 32.95 -0.64
CA VAL A 11 -13.19 32.24 -1.61
C VAL A 11 -12.35 31.65 -2.74
N TRP A 12 -11.37 32.39 -3.27
CA TRP A 12 -10.44 31.87 -4.27
C TRP A 12 -9.60 30.72 -3.74
N ALA A 13 -9.05 30.84 -2.54
CA ALA A 13 -8.27 29.78 -1.90
C ALA A 13 -9.08 28.48 -1.75
N LEU A 14 -10.32 28.59 -1.24
CA LEU A 14 -11.24 27.46 -1.11
C LEU A 14 -11.60 26.86 -2.48
N GLY A 15 -11.84 27.71 -3.48
CA GLY A 15 -12.11 27.27 -4.85
C GLY A 15 -10.94 26.47 -5.44
N ILE A 16 -9.72 26.96 -5.29
CA ILE A 16 -8.49 26.29 -5.75
C ILE A 16 -8.31 24.94 -5.04
N LEU A 17 -8.42 24.91 -3.70
CA LEU A 17 -8.28 23.67 -2.92
C LEU A 17 -9.38 22.64 -3.22
N ALA A 18 -10.55 23.08 -3.67
CA ALA A 18 -11.64 22.18 -4.06
C ALA A 18 -11.40 21.51 -5.42
N VAL A 19 -10.56 22.07 -6.31
CA VAL A 19 -10.35 21.54 -7.67
C VAL A 19 -9.96 20.05 -7.68
N PRO A 20 -8.93 19.59 -6.95
CA PRO A 20 -8.56 18.17 -6.97
C PRO A 20 -9.69 17.27 -6.44
N VAL A 21 -10.43 17.72 -5.42
CA VAL A 21 -11.54 16.96 -4.84
C VAL A 21 -12.68 16.81 -5.83
N LEU A 22 -13.07 17.91 -6.50
CA LEU A 22 -14.13 17.92 -7.51
C LEU A 22 -13.79 17.07 -8.72
N THR A 23 -12.51 17.01 -9.12
CA THR A 23 -12.06 16.12 -10.21
C THR A 23 -11.97 14.65 -9.79
N ALA A 24 -11.64 14.36 -8.53
CA ALA A 24 -11.47 12.99 -8.05
C ALA A 24 -12.79 12.20 -7.98
N ILE A 25 -13.91 12.86 -7.66
CA ILE A 25 -15.23 12.22 -7.53
C ILE A 25 -15.71 11.58 -8.85
N PRO A 26 -15.83 12.31 -9.98
CA PRO A 26 -16.26 11.71 -11.23
C PRO A 26 -15.27 10.66 -11.73
N LEU A 27 -13.98 10.85 -11.50
CA LEU A 27 -12.95 9.90 -11.92
C LEU A 27 -13.07 8.55 -11.20
N ARG A 28 -13.36 8.57 -9.90
CA ARG A 28 -13.68 7.35 -9.13
C ARG A 28 -14.91 6.63 -9.68
N PHE A 29 -15.93 7.39 -10.04
CA PHE A 29 -17.17 6.82 -10.59
C PHE A 29 -16.91 6.13 -11.94
N ILE A 30 -16.17 6.79 -12.84
CA ILE A 30 -15.76 6.22 -14.13
C ILE A 30 -14.95 4.93 -13.94
N TRP A 31 -14.01 4.92 -12.98
CA TRP A 31 -13.23 3.72 -12.65
C TRP A 31 -14.10 2.53 -12.23
N GLN A 32 -15.08 2.77 -11.35
CA GLN A 32 -15.98 1.72 -10.89
C GLN A 32 -16.83 1.13 -12.03
N LEU A 33 -17.27 1.98 -12.96
CA LEU A 33 -17.98 1.54 -14.15
C LEU A 33 -17.09 0.76 -15.12
N TRP A 34 -15.80 1.09 -15.21
CA TRP A 34 -14.88 0.45 -16.16
C TRP A 34 -14.38 -0.93 -15.71
N ILE A 35 -14.34 -1.21 -14.42
CA ILE A 35 -13.89 -2.52 -13.85
C ILE A 35 -15.02 -3.51 -13.62
N GLY A 36 -16.26 -3.04 -13.50
CA GLY A 36 -17.41 -3.89 -13.20
C GLY A 36 -18.62 -3.61 -14.08
N GLY A 37 -18.40 -3.07 -15.28
CA GLY A 37 -19.48 -2.67 -16.18
C GLY A 37 -20.15 -3.84 -16.89
N SER A 38 -19.44 -4.96 -17.07
CA SER A 38 -20.00 -6.17 -17.70
C SER A 38 -20.64 -7.11 -16.68
N HIS A 39 -21.69 -7.81 -17.10
CA HIS A 39 -22.35 -8.85 -16.29
C HIS A 39 -21.36 -9.95 -15.90
N GLU A 40 -20.52 -10.38 -16.84
CA GLU A 40 -19.49 -11.41 -16.66
C GLU A 40 -18.47 -11.00 -15.58
N GLU A 41 -18.00 -9.74 -15.61
CA GLU A 41 -17.05 -9.22 -14.63
C GLU A 41 -17.68 -9.13 -13.22
N SER A 42 -18.97 -8.78 -13.13
CA SER A 42 -19.71 -8.74 -11.86
C SER A 42 -19.92 -10.13 -11.26
N GLU A 43 -20.20 -11.14 -12.09
CA GLU A 43 -20.33 -12.54 -11.65
C GLU A 43 -18.99 -13.07 -11.13
N TYR A 44 -17.90 -12.82 -11.87
CA TYR A 44 -16.55 -13.16 -11.45
C TYR A 44 -16.18 -12.48 -10.11
N LYS A 45 -16.45 -11.17 -9.98
CA LYS A 45 -16.22 -10.39 -8.74
C LYS A 45 -16.98 -10.96 -7.55
N THR A 46 -18.19 -11.47 -7.77
CA THR A 46 -19.01 -12.08 -6.72
C THR A 46 -18.40 -13.41 -6.25
N THR A 47 -17.93 -14.24 -7.19
CA THR A 47 -17.22 -15.49 -6.88
C THR A 47 -15.95 -15.23 -6.07
N VAL A 48 -15.13 -14.27 -6.49
CA VAL A 48 -13.90 -13.89 -5.78
C VAL A 48 -14.22 -13.36 -4.37
N ARG A 49 -15.21 -12.47 -4.24
CA ARG A 49 -15.67 -11.97 -2.94
C ARG A 49 -16.13 -13.09 -2.02
N GLN A 50 -16.87 -14.07 -2.54
CA GLN A 50 -17.33 -15.20 -1.74
C GLN A 50 -16.17 -16.02 -1.16
N ILE A 51 -15.09 -16.21 -1.93
CA ILE A 51 -13.87 -16.89 -1.46
C ILE A 51 -13.20 -16.08 -0.34
N ILE A 52 -13.03 -14.77 -0.56
CA ILE A 52 -12.41 -13.86 0.42
C ILE A 52 -13.25 -13.77 1.69
N ASP A 53 -14.57 -13.61 1.56
CA ASP A 53 -15.53 -13.55 2.66
C ASP A 53 -15.55 -14.86 3.47
N SER A 54 -15.21 -15.99 2.83
CA SER A 54 -15.04 -17.29 3.49
C SER A 54 -13.72 -17.43 4.26
N GLY A 55 -12.82 -16.44 4.17
CA GLY A 55 -11.50 -16.44 4.82
C GLY A 55 -10.43 -17.27 4.12
N ARG A 56 -10.74 -17.84 2.95
CA ARG A 56 -9.86 -18.77 2.24
C ARG A 56 -8.86 -18.02 1.35
N GLN A 57 -7.70 -18.63 1.12
CA GLN A 57 -6.69 -18.12 0.20
C GLN A 57 -7.14 -18.27 -1.26
N LEU A 58 -6.89 -17.25 -2.08
CA LEU A 58 -7.21 -17.28 -3.51
C LEU A 58 -6.39 -18.35 -4.25
N GLU A 59 -5.15 -18.58 -3.80
CA GLU A 59 -4.23 -19.53 -4.43
C GLU A 59 -4.76 -20.97 -4.40
N SER A 60 -5.37 -21.38 -3.28
CA SER A 60 -6.01 -22.69 -3.18
C SER A 60 -7.16 -22.89 -4.18
N TYR A 61 -7.73 -21.80 -4.71
CA TYR A 61 -8.81 -21.79 -5.69
C TYR A 61 -8.37 -21.37 -7.09
N ARG A 62 -7.05 -21.23 -7.35
CA ARG A 62 -6.54 -20.67 -8.62
C ARG A 62 -7.06 -21.42 -9.85
N ASN A 63 -7.08 -22.75 -9.83
CA ASN A 63 -7.58 -23.55 -10.94
C ASN A 63 -9.08 -23.32 -11.18
N SER A 64 -9.88 -23.32 -10.10
CA SER A 64 -11.31 -23.04 -10.20
C SER A 64 -11.59 -21.62 -10.68
N LEU A 65 -10.84 -20.63 -10.20
CA LEU A 65 -10.95 -19.24 -10.64
C LEU A 65 -10.56 -19.06 -12.10
N ASN A 66 -9.53 -19.77 -12.57
CA ASN A 66 -9.16 -19.80 -13.98
C ASN A 66 -10.26 -20.40 -14.86
N ASP A 67 -10.90 -21.48 -14.41
CA ASP A 67 -11.98 -22.12 -15.15
C ASP A 67 -13.23 -21.24 -15.21
N VAL A 68 -13.59 -20.58 -14.11
CA VAL A 68 -14.68 -19.58 -14.09
C VAL A 68 -14.35 -18.37 -14.98
N ALA A 69 -13.12 -17.87 -14.94
CA ALA A 69 -12.70 -16.78 -15.82
C ALA A 69 -12.79 -17.17 -17.30
N ARG A 70 -12.38 -18.41 -17.64
CA ARG A 70 -12.51 -18.97 -19.00
C ARG A 70 -13.97 -19.12 -19.42
N SER A 71 -14.84 -19.62 -18.54
CA SER A 71 -16.27 -19.76 -18.86
C SER A 71 -16.93 -18.41 -19.11
N LEU A 72 -16.50 -17.38 -18.38
CA LEU A 72 -16.95 -15.99 -18.52
C LEU A 72 -16.18 -15.20 -19.58
N ARG A 73 -15.29 -15.85 -20.35
CA ARG A 73 -14.48 -15.23 -21.43
C ARG A 73 -13.65 -14.01 -20.97
N ILE A 74 -13.27 -13.97 -19.70
CA ILE A 74 -12.46 -12.90 -19.12
C ILE A 74 -10.98 -13.16 -19.48
N THR A 75 -10.30 -12.14 -20.00
CA THR A 75 -8.87 -12.23 -20.29
C THR A 75 -8.06 -12.35 -18.99
N PRO A 76 -6.91 -13.06 -18.97
CA PRO A 76 -6.08 -13.17 -17.77
C PRO A 76 -5.68 -11.81 -17.18
N SER A 77 -5.44 -10.81 -18.03
CA SER A 77 -5.13 -9.44 -17.61
C SER A 77 -6.32 -8.75 -16.91
N ARG A 78 -7.54 -8.91 -17.42
CA ARG A 78 -8.77 -8.40 -16.77
C ARG A 78 -9.06 -9.12 -15.47
N GLN A 79 -8.85 -10.44 -15.43
CA GLN A 79 -9.01 -11.25 -14.24
C GLN A 79 -8.12 -10.73 -13.10
N ARG A 80 -6.82 -10.58 -13.36
CA ARG A 80 -5.84 -10.05 -12.40
C ARG A 80 -6.17 -8.63 -11.96
N LEU A 81 -6.68 -7.79 -12.87
CA LEU A 81 -7.13 -6.45 -12.55
C LEU A 81 -8.31 -6.44 -11.56
N ILE A 82 -9.32 -7.29 -11.80
CA ILE A 82 -10.49 -7.42 -10.92
C ILE A 82 -10.08 -7.95 -9.55
N GLU A 83 -9.23 -8.99 -9.51
CA GLU A 83 -8.69 -9.52 -8.26
C GLU A 83 -7.91 -8.43 -7.48
N ALA A 84 -7.05 -7.66 -8.16
CA ALA A 84 -6.28 -6.58 -7.56
C ALA A 84 -7.16 -5.44 -7.02
N ASP A 85 -8.22 -5.03 -7.74
CA ASP A 85 -9.19 -4.02 -7.28
C ASP A 85 -9.97 -4.47 -6.04
N ILE A 86 -10.32 -5.76 -5.96
CA ILE A 86 -11.03 -6.32 -4.80
C ILE A 86 -10.11 -6.34 -3.57
N LEU A 87 -8.84 -6.74 -3.76
CA LEU A 87 -7.86 -6.83 -2.68
C LEU A 87 -7.38 -5.45 -2.21
N ASN A 88 -7.19 -4.52 -3.14
CA ASN A 88 -6.63 -3.20 -2.89
C ASN A 88 -7.57 -2.11 -3.43
N PRO A 89 -8.73 -1.88 -2.79
CA PRO A 89 -9.74 -0.97 -3.31
C PRO A 89 -9.23 0.48 -3.36
N LEU A 90 -9.41 1.13 -4.50
CA LEU A 90 -9.02 2.53 -4.68
C LEU A 90 -10.05 3.48 -4.05
N SER A 91 -9.61 4.26 -3.07
CA SER A 91 -10.38 5.33 -2.43
C SER A 91 -10.27 6.67 -3.16
N ILE A 92 -11.10 7.65 -2.79
CA ILE A 92 -11.07 9.01 -3.34
C ILE A 92 -9.68 9.65 -3.24
N SER A 93 -8.95 9.37 -2.16
CA SER A 93 -7.58 9.84 -1.96
C SER A 93 -6.63 9.47 -3.10
N HIS A 94 -6.83 8.31 -3.73
CA HIS A 94 -6.01 7.85 -4.84
C HIS A 94 -6.29 8.68 -6.09
N PHE A 95 -7.56 8.97 -6.36
CA PHE A 95 -7.98 9.77 -7.51
C PHE A 95 -7.55 11.23 -7.40
N LEU A 96 -7.43 11.76 -6.18
CA LEU A 96 -6.87 13.09 -5.93
C LEU A 96 -5.41 13.21 -6.41
N ILE A 97 -4.65 12.12 -6.35
CA ILE A 97 -3.24 12.04 -6.73
C ILE A 97 -3.04 11.63 -8.19
N LEU A 98 -4.09 11.12 -8.84
CA LEU A 98 -4.01 10.58 -10.20
C LEU A 98 -3.39 11.54 -11.23
N PRO A 99 -3.63 12.88 -11.20
CA PRO A 99 -2.93 13.80 -12.09
C PRO A 99 -1.39 13.70 -12.01
N ALA A 100 -0.84 13.51 -10.80
CA ALA A 100 0.60 13.31 -10.63
C ALA A 100 1.08 11.98 -11.23
N LEU A 101 0.25 10.93 -11.20
CA LEU A 101 0.60 9.63 -11.81
C LEU A 101 0.73 9.74 -13.34
N ILE A 102 -0.11 10.54 -13.99
CA ILE A 102 -0.04 10.77 -15.45
C ILE A 102 1.27 11.46 -15.84
N ILE A 103 1.71 12.43 -15.03
CA ILE A 103 2.91 13.24 -15.29
C ILE A 103 4.18 12.53 -14.76
N PHE A 104 4.02 11.48 -13.96
CA PHE A 104 5.11 10.79 -13.28
C PHE A 104 6.29 10.40 -14.18
N PRO A 105 6.11 9.81 -15.38
CA PRO A 105 7.25 9.42 -16.22
C PRO A 105 8.19 10.60 -16.56
N LEU A 106 7.61 11.78 -16.74
CA LEU A 106 8.36 13.01 -16.98
C LEU A 106 8.90 13.60 -15.67
N ALA A 107 8.10 13.57 -14.60
CA ALA A 107 8.45 14.17 -13.32
C ALA A 107 9.41 13.33 -12.46
N PHE A 108 9.66 12.06 -12.81
CA PHE A 108 10.58 11.18 -12.11
C PHE A 108 12.00 11.75 -12.00
N ILE A 109 12.46 12.46 -13.04
CA ILE A 109 13.76 13.14 -13.07
C ILE A 109 13.84 14.18 -11.94
N VAL A 110 12.73 14.86 -11.64
CA VAL A 110 12.64 15.89 -10.59
C VAL A 110 12.64 15.27 -9.20
N ALA A 111 12.09 14.07 -9.03
CA ALA A 111 12.11 13.36 -7.75
C ALA A 111 13.45 12.66 -7.45
N LEU A 112 14.28 12.43 -8.47
CA LEU A 112 15.53 11.69 -8.34
C LEU A 112 16.50 12.30 -7.30
N PRO A 113 16.74 13.62 -7.24
CA PRO A 113 17.58 14.22 -6.19
C PRO A 113 17.05 13.94 -4.77
N VAL A 114 15.73 14.06 -4.58
CA VAL A 114 15.07 13.76 -3.29
C VAL A 114 15.24 12.29 -2.93
N MET A 115 15.16 11.39 -3.91
CA MET A 115 15.39 9.96 -3.72
C MET A 115 16.84 9.63 -3.37
N ILE A 116 17.82 10.29 -4.01
CA ILE A 116 19.24 10.12 -3.67
C ILE A 116 19.49 10.52 -2.21
N VAL A 117 18.93 11.65 -1.78
CA VAL A 117 19.05 12.11 -0.37
C VAL A 117 18.26 11.23 0.58
N GLY A 118 17.11 10.69 0.14
CA GLY A 118 16.28 9.82 0.95
C GLY A 118 16.91 8.45 1.22
N LEU A 119 17.63 7.89 0.25
CA LEU A 119 18.25 6.57 0.33
C LEU A 119 19.08 6.33 1.62
N PRO A 120 20.05 7.20 2.00
CA PRO A 120 20.80 7.00 3.25
C PRO A 120 19.90 7.06 4.49
N VAL A 121 18.86 7.89 4.50
CA VAL A 121 17.90 7.97 5.62
C VAL A 121 17.10 6.69 5.73
N ILE A 122 16.65 6.14 4.62
CA ILE A 122 15.93 4.86 4.57
C ILE A 122 16.82 3.72 5.09
N LEU A 123 18.08 3.66 4.63
CA LEU A 123 19.03 2.66 5.12
C LEU A 123 19.30 2.79 6.61
N LEU A 124 19.38 4.03 7.12
CA LEU A 124 19.53 4.29 8.55
C LEU A 124 18.32 3.81 9.35
N VAL A 125 17.10 4.09 8.88
CA VAL A 125 15.86 3.63 9.51
C VAL A 125 15.74 2.11 9.46
N GLU A 126 16.06 1.48 8.33
CA GLU A 126 16.07 0.02 8.21
C GLU A 126 17.08 -0.61 9.17
N PHE A 127 18.28 -0.03 9.25
CA PHE A 127 19.31 -0.46 10.20
C PHE A 127 18.79 -0.35 11.63
N LEU A 128 18.18 0.77 11.98
CA LEU A 128 17.67 1.05 13.33
C LEU A 128 16.49 0.14 13.70
N LEU A 129 15.47 0.03 12.84
CA LEU A 129 14.27 -0.74 13.15
C LEU A 129 14.50 -2.25 13.05
N ILE A 130 15.12 -2.68 11.96
CA ILE A 130 15.22 -4.10 11.60
C ILE A 130 16.54 -4.67 12.10
N ARG A 131 17.69 -4.11 11.71
CA ARG A 131 18.98 -4.73 12.07
C ARG A 131 19.26 -4.67 13.57
N GLN A 132 18.90 -3.58 14.26
CA GLN A 132 19.03 -3.46 15.72
C GLN A 132 17.89 -4.15 16.50
N ARG A 133 16.99 -4.87 15.82
CA ARG A 133 15.84 -5.57 16.40
C ARG A 133 14.95 -4.64 17.24
N ILE A 134 14.88 -3.34 16.93
CA ILE A 134 14.06 -2.38 17.68
C ILE A 134 12.58 -2.65 17.40
N LEU A 135 12.21 -2.96 16.16
CA LEU A 135 10.82 -3.21 15.78
C LEU A 135 10.22 -4.39 16.55
N ILE A 136 10.93 -5.52 16.61
CA ILE A 136 10.49 -6.71 17.36
C ILE A 136 10.46 -6.46 18.87
N LYS A 137 11.40 -5.66 19.41
CA LYS A 137 11.36 -5.24 20.83
C LYS A 137 10.11 -4.41 21.13
N ILE A 138 9.75 -3.48 20.25
CA ILE A 138 8.51 -2.69 20.37
C ILE A 138 7.29 -3.61 20.31
N MET A 139 7.26 -4.57 19.40
CA MET A 139 6.16 -5.54 19.33
C MET A 139 6.01 -6.36 20.60
N SER A 140 7.11 -6.94 21.11
CA SER A 140 7.07 -7.72 22.35
C SER A 140 6.69 -6.84 23.54
N PHE A 141 7.09 -5.57 23.54
CA PHE A 141 6.64 -4.60 24.55
C PHE A 141 5.13 -4.35 24.48
N ILE A 142 4.56 -4.18 23.28
CA ILE A 142 3.12 -4.03 23.07
C ILE A 142 2.37 -5.28 23.52
N GLU A 143 2.85 -6.47 23.13
CA GLU A 143 2.30 -7.77 23.51
C GLU A 143 2.18 -7.90 25.04
N ARG A 144 3.29 -7.61 25.75
CA ARG A 144 3.35 -7.65 27.22
C ARG A 144 2.48 -6.59 27.90
N THR A 145 2.44 -5.39 27.34
CA THR A 145 1.72 -4.26 27.96
C THR A 145 0.21 -4.38 27.74
N MET A 146 -0.20 -4.71 26.51
CA MET A 146 -1.61 -4.76 26.10
C MET A 146 -2.24 -6.15 26.29
N HIS A 147 -1.45 -7.16 26.68
CA HIS A 147 -1.87 -8.57 26.79
C HIS A 147 -2.48 -9.11 25.49
N TRP A 148 -2.03 -8.56 24.36
CA TRP A 148 -2.43 -9.02 23.03
C TRP A 148 -1.48 -10.11 22.59
N GLN A 149 -1.99 -11.17 21.95
CA GLN A 149 -1.14 -12.21 21.37
C GLN A 149 -0.90 -11.90 19.89
N ILE A 150 0.30 -12.21 19.40
CA ILE A 150 0.62 -12.06 17.98
C ILE A 150 0.51 -13.44 17.33
N ILE A 151 -0.35 -13.55 16.30
CA ILE A 151 -0.53 -14.78 15.52
C ILE A 151 -0.25 -14.52 14.05
N HIS A 152 0.02 -15.59 13.30
CA HIS A 152 0.20 -15.53 11.86
C HIS A 152 -1.08 -16.02 11.15
N ILE A 153 -1.65 -15.17 10.28
CA ILE A 153 -2.78 -15.53 9.41
C ILE A 153 -2.42 -15.12 7.99
N PRO A 154 -2.14 -16.06 7.09
CA PRO A 154 -1.70 -15.72 5.75
C PRO A 154 -2.78 -14.96 4.98
N GLN A 155 -2.41 -13.83 4.37
CA GLN A 155 -3.33 -13.00 3.61
C GLN A 155 -3.81 -13.72 2.34
N ALA A 156 -5.01 -13.35 1.87
CA ALA A 156 -5.69 -14.04 0.77
C ALA A 156 -4.89 -14.06 -0.55
N HIS A 157 -3.96 -13.11 -0.73
CA HIS A 157 -3.14 -12.94 -1.92
C HIS A 157 -1.71 -13.48 -1.78
N ARG A 158 -1.32 -14.02 -0.64
CA ARG A 158 0.05 -14.56 -0.45
C ARG A 158 0.23 -15.83 -1.29
N GLY A 159 1.32 -15.88 -2.05
CA GLY A 159 1.64 -17.00 -2.93
C GLY A 159 1.12 -16.87 -4.37
N SER A 160 0.38 -15.82 -4.72
CA SER A 160 -0.09 -15.62 -6.10
C SER A 160 1.09 -15.41 -7.07
N PRO A 161 1.15 -16.17 -8.19
CA PRO A 161 2.20 -16.03 -9.21
C PRO A 161 2.22 -14.65 -9.89
N ALA A 162 1.19 -13.82 -9.65
CA ALA A 162 1.15 -12.43 -10.06
C ALA A 162 2.31 -11.58 -9.50
N LYS A 163 3.01 -12.05 -8.46
CA LYS A 163 4.13 -11.33 -7.83
C LYS A 163 5.43 -11.38 -8.64
N GLU A 164 5.58 -12.30 -9.60
CA GLU A 164 6.89 -12.51 -10.25
C GLU A 164 6.96 -12.21 -11.75
N ARG A 165 5.83 -12.00 -12.46
CA ARG A 165 5.89 -11.91 -13.93
C ARG A 165 5.09 -10.74 -14.50
N ASN A 166 5.83 -9.82 -15.11
CA ASN A 166 5.45 -8.61 -15.87
C ASN A 166 5.18 -7.30 -15.09
N TYR A 167 6.25 -6.49 -14.98
CA TYR A 167 6.23 -5.07 -14.60
C TYR A 167 5.36 -4.16 -15.50
N THR A 168 4.78 -4.70 -16.58
CA THR A 168 3.90 -3.98 -17.52
C THR A 168 2.41 -4.16 -17.20
N GLU A 169 2.04 -5.00 -16.24
CA GLU A 169 0.65 -5.25 -15.91
C GLU A 169 0.08 -4.18 -14.97
N PHE A 170 -1.07 -3.63 -15.35
CA PHE A 170 -1.75 -2.58 -14.61
C PHE A 170 -2.21 -3.04 -13.21
N SER A 171 -2.39 -4.34 -13.00
CA SER A 171 -2.68 -4.96 -11.70
C SER A 171 -1.57 -4.71 -10.66
N GLN A 172 -0.30 -4.87 -11.05
CA GLN A 172 0.84 -4.58 -10.18
C GLN A 172 0.97 -3.10 -9.86
N HIS A 173 0.61 -2.24 -10.82
CA HIS A 173 0.58 -0.79 -10.59
C HIS A 173 -0.46 -0.42 -9.54
N ILE A 174 -1.62 -1.08 -9.51
CA ILE A 174 -2.69 -0.82 -8.52
C ILE A 174 -2.25 -1.20 -7.11
N GLU A 175 -1.58 -2.34 -6.93
CA GLU A 175 -1.07 -2.77 -5.62
C GLU A 175 -0.11 -1.74 -5.01
N HIS A 176 0.82 -1.23 -5.82
CA HIS A 176 1.75 -0.19 -5.39
C HIS A 176 1.03 1.14 -5.18
N PHE A 177 0.11 1.50 -6.08
CA PHE A 177 -0.64 2.74 -6.01
C PHE A 177 -1.54 2.82 -4.78
N HIS A 178 -2.05 1.68 -4.28
CA HIS A 178 -2.84 1.63 -3.06
C HIS A 178 -2.10 2.19 -1.83
N LYS A 179 -0.78 1.98 -1.77
CA LYS A 179 0.07 2.42 -0.66
C LYS A 179 0.52 3.89 -0.80
N VAL A 180 0.39 4.50 -1.99
CA VAL A 180 0.90 5.85 -2.30
C VAL A 180 0.27 6.97 -1.48
N PRO A 181 -1.08 7.08 -1.32
CA PRO A 181 -1.68 8.25 -0.68
C PRO A 181 -1.17 8.50 0.73
N ARG A 182 -0.84 7.45 1.47
CA ARG A 182 -0.25 7.55 2.81
C ARG A 182 1.05 8.36 2.80
N GLY A 183 1.94 8.10 1.84
CA GLY A 183 3.18 8.84 1.68
C GLY A 183 2.95 10.29 1.25
N VAL A 184 1.98 10.54 0.38
CA VAL A 184 1.67 11.90 -0.12
C VAL A 184 1.13 12.80 0.99
N PHE A 185 0.13 12.32 1.74
CA PHE A 185 -0.46 13.10 2.84
C PHE A 185 0.53 13.34 3.97
N LEU A 186 1.47 12.42 4.20
CA LEU A 186 2.55 12.60 5.16
C LEU A 186 3.50 13.74 4.73
N GLY A 187 3.76 13.89 3.43
CA GLY A 187 4.54 15.01 2.90
C GLY A 187 3.83 16.35 3.05
N LEU A 188 2.52 16.39 2.76
CA LEU A 188 1.71 17.58 3.03
C LEU A 188 1.71 17.96 4.52
N PHE A 189 1.59 16.96 5.38
CA PHE A 189 1.61 17.17 6.83
C PHE A 189 2.96 17.69 7.31
N ALA A 190 4.06 17.16 6.77
CA ALA A 190 5.40 17.65 7.07
C ALA A 190 5.58 19.12 6.67
N TYR A 191 5.07 19.51 5.48
CA TYR A 191 5.08 20.91 5.06
C TYR A 191 4.26 21.79 5.99
N LEU A 192 2.99 21.47 6.24
CA LEU A 192 2.12 22.31 7.08
C LEU A 192 2.64 22.43 8.51
N ILE A 193 3.23 21.38 9.09
CA ILE A 193 3.86 21.46 10.41
C ILE A 193 5.05 22.42 10.40
N VAL A 194 5.93 22.33 9.40
CA VAL A 194 7.10 23.18 9.32
C VAL A 194 6.71 24.64 9.08
N HIS A 195 5.76 24.86 8.16
CA HIS A 195 5.15 26.16 7.90
C HIS A 195 4.61 26.77 9.19
N TRP A 196 3.84 25.98 9.94
CA TRP A 196 3.22 26.40 11.18
C TRP A 196 4.23 26.72 12.30
N ILE A 197 5.20 25.82 12.55
CA ILE A 197 6.12 25.93 13.69
C ILE A 197 7.16 27.02 13.46
N PHE A 198 7.75 27.06 12.26
CA PHE A 198 8.93 27.88 12.03
C PHE A 198 8.62 29.24 11.41
N LYS A 199 7.47 29.41 10.74
CA LYS A 199 7.03 30.67 10.10
C LYS A 199 8.18 31.42 9.40
N LEU A 200 8.92 30.69 8.57
CA LEU A 200 10.14 31.21 7.95
C LEU A 200 9.79 32.21 6.85
N GLU A 201 10.49 33.34 6.81
CA GLU A 201 10.31 34.34 5.73
C GLU A 201 10.87 33.83 4.38
N ASN A 202 11.81 32.87 4.42
CA ASN A 202 12.43 32.31 3.23
C ASN A 202 11.79 30.96 2.84
N PHE A 203 11.01 31.00 1.77
CA PHE A 203 10.38 29.83 1.15
C PHE A 203 11.36 28.68 0.87
N GLY A 204 12.58 28.98 0.42
CA GLY A 204 13.58 27.95 0.11
C GLY A 204 13.99 27.13 1.33
N THR A 205 14.20 27.79 2.47
CA THR A 205 14.56 27.10 3.73
C THR A 205 13.42 26.26 4.27
N GLU A 206 12.19 26.75 4.11
CA GLU A 206 10.98 26.04 4.53
C GLU A 206 10.77 24.76 3.72
N VAL A 207 10.94 24.83 2.39
CA VAL A 207 10.88 23.66 1.51
C VAL A 207 11.97 22.65 1.84
N ILE A 208 13.20 23.08 2.13
CA ILE A 208 14.29 22.17 2.50
C ILE A 208 13.98 21.46 3.83
N LEU A 209 13.55 22.19 4.86
CA LEU A 209 13.29 21.61 6.17
C LEU A 209 12.07 20.67 6.15
N SER A 210 11.00 21.07 5.46
CA SER A 210 9.83 20.20 5.23
C SER A 210 10.19 18.96 4.39
N SER A 211 11.06 19.09 3.39
CA SER A 211 11.55 17.95 2.61
C SER A 211 12.37 16.97 3.45
N LEU A 212 13.24 17.47 4.33
CA LEU A 212 14.01 16.61 5.25
C LEU A 212 13.10 15.87 6.23
N LEU A 213 12.13 16.57 6.82
CA LEU A 213 11.14 15.96 7.70
C LEU A 213 10.30 14.92 6.95
N TYR A 214 9.85 15.26 5.75
CA TYR A 214 9.11 14.36 4.89
C TYR A 214 9.90 13.08 4.57
N ILE A 215 11.16 13.20 4.16
CA ILE A 215 12.04 12.05 3.88
C ILE A 215 12.17 11.15 5.12
N ALA A 216 12.37 11.73 6.31
CA ALA A 216 12.49 10.96 7.55
C ALA A 216 11.20 10.20 7.88
N LEU A 217 10.04 10.86 7.76
CA LEU A 217 8.73 10.26 7.99
C LEU A 217 8.41 9.18 6.94
N LEU A 218 8.75 9.43 5.68
CA LEU A 218 8.55 8.49 4.57
C LEU A 218 9.41 7.24 4.73
N ALA A 219 10.67 7.40 5.15
CA ALA A 219 11.56 6.30 5.49
C ALA A 219 10.99 5.44 6.63
N LEU A 220 10.55 6.08 7.71
CA LEU A 220 9.93 5.41 8.85
C LEU A 220 8.70 4.61 8.44
N VAL A 221 7.74 5.27 7.79
CA VAL A 221 6.48 4.66 7.38
C VAL A 221 6.72 3.56 6.35
N GLY A 222 7.63 3.75 5.40
CA GLY A 222 7.94 2.75 4.38
C GLY A 222 8.56 1.48 4.98
N VAL A 223 9.57 1.61 5.85
CA VAL A 223 10.18 0.45 6.53
C VAL A 223 9.13 -0.28 7.39
N LEU A 224 8.32 0.45 8.17
CA LEU A 224 7.25 -0.16 8.97
C LEU A 224 6.22 -0.87 8.10
N SER A 225 5.74 -0.23 7.04
CA SER A 225 4.72 -0.83 6.17
C SER A 225 5.23 -2.08 5.48
N THR A 226 6.49 -2.10 5.03
CA THR A 226 7.08 -3.27 4.39
C THR A 226 7.39 -4.38 5.41
N ALA A 227 7.79 -4.03 6.63
CA ALA A 227 8.00 -5.00 7.68
C ALA A 227 6.69 -5.60 8.18
N PHE A 228 5.59 -4.85 8.23
CA PHE A 228 4.29 -5.35 8.71
C PHE A 228 3.42 -6.01 7.64
N GLU A 229 3.89 -6.07 6.40
CA GLU A 229 3.29 -6.88 5.33
C GLU A 229 3.45 -8.40 5.59
N THR A 230 3.89 -8.80 6.78
CA THR A 230 4.23 -10.17 7.16
C THR A 230 3.07 -11.00 7.69
N ASP A 231 1.83 -10.69 7.30
CA ASP A 231 0.63 -11.48 7.67
C ASP A 231 0.46 -11.72 9.17
N LEU A 232 0.97 -10.79 9.97
CA LEU A 232 0.85 -10.83 11.42
C LEU A 232 -0.44 -10.13 11.84
N VAL A 233 -1.09 -10.70 12.85
CA VAL A 233 -2.36 -10.22 13.37
C VAL A 233 -2.28 -10.16 14.89
N PHE A 234 -2.70 -9.03 15.47
CA PHE A 234 -2.93 -8.93 16.90
C PHE A 234 -4.27 -9.57 17.27
N VAL A 235 -4.23 -10.47 18.24
CA VAL A 235 -5.39 -11.03 18.92
C VAL A 235 -5.57 -10.29 20.23
N ASP A 236 -6.71 -9.65 20.42
CA ASP A 236 -7.17 -9.16 21.72
C ASP A 236 -8.12 -10.20 22.32
N PRO A 237 -7.68 -11.05 23.27
CA PRO A 237 -8.52 -12.10 23.86
C PRO A 237 -9.71 -11.53 24.63
N SER A 238 -9.57 -10.31 25.17
CA SER A 238 -10.59 -9.68 26.00
C SER A 238 -11.76 -9.15 25.17
N LYS A 239 -11.48 -8.71 23.94
CA LYS A 239 -12.51 -8.18 23.02
C LYS A 239 -12.86 -9.14 21.89
N GLY A 240 -12.20 -10.30 21.81
CA GLY A 240 -12.38 -11.27 20.74
C GLY A 240 -12.09 -10.67 19.35
N ARG A 241 -11.20 -9.68 19.27
CA ARG A 241 -10.94 -8.92 18.05
C ARG A 241 -9.58 -9.28 17.46
N LEU A 242 -9.57 -9.48 16.15
CA LEU A 242 -8.37 -9.62 15.35
C LEU A 242 -8.10 -8.32 14.60
N ILE A 243 -6.88 -7.82 14.70
CA ILE A 243 -6.46 -6.60 14.01
C ILE A 243 -5.14 -6.89 13.30
N PRO A 244 -5.11 -6.90 11.96
CA PRO A 244 -3.87 -6.95 11.21
C PRO A 244 -2.93 -5.81 11.66
N ILE A 245 -1.64 -6.12 11.83
CA ILE A 245 -0.69 -5.17 12.43
C ILE A 245 -0.48 -3.93 11.55
N ASP A 246 -0.45 -4.13 10.24
CA ASP A 246 -0.42 -3.07 9.24
C ASP A 246 -1.63 -2.12 9.38
N GLN A 247 -2.85 -2.67 9.51
CA GLN A 247 -4.08 -1.91 9.71
C GLN A 247 -4.10 -1.19 11.06
N TRP A 248 -3.54 -1.80 12.10
CA TRP A 248 -3.42 -1.15 13.41
C TRP A 248 -2.53 0.10 13.33
N VAL A 249 -1.34 0.00 12.72
CA VAL A 249 -0.46 1.17 12.52
C VAL A 249 -1.14 2.21 11.65
N GLU A 250 -1.82 1.79 10.60
CA GLU A 250 -2.55 2.69 9.72
C GLU A 250 -3.69 3.42 10.46
N SER A 251 -4.37 2.73 11.37
CA SER A 251 -5.43 3.30 12.21
C SER A 251 -4.93 4.35 13.19
N LEU A 252 -3.66 4.31 13.58
CA LEU A 252 -3.02 5.35 14.40
C LEU A 252 -2.57 6.53 13.54
N LEU A 253 -2.02 6.26 12.35
CA LEU A 253 -1.48 7.30 11.49
C LEU A 253 -2.57 8.12 10.80
N LYS A 254 -3.61 7.47 10.26
CA LYS A 254 -4.67 8.12 9.47
C LYS A 254 -5.37 9.26 10.23
N PRO A 255 -5.82 9.08 11.50
CA PRO A 255 -6.44 10.17 12.24
C PRO A 255 -5.45 11.28 12.56
N LEU A 256 -4.23 10.95 12.96
CA LEU A 256 -3.21 11.95 13.30
C LEU A 256 -2.89 12.85 12.11
N VAL A 257 -2.59 12.23 10.96
CA VAL A 257 -2.26 12.96 9.72
C VAL A 257 -3.52 13.62 9.15
N GLY A 258 -4.65 12.92 9.08
CA GLY A 258 -5.88 13.43 8.48
C GLY A 258 -6.50 14.61 9.23
N VAL A 259 -6.70 14.48 10.55
CA VAL A 259 -7.20 15.57 11.39
C VAL A 259 -6.18 16.71 11.44
N GLY A 260 -4.89 16.38 11.56
CA GLY A 260 -3.80 17.35 11.54
C GLY A 260 -3.79 18.17 10.25
N LEU A 261 -3.93 17.52 9.08
CA LEU A 261 -4.00 18.18 7.78
C LEU A 261 -5.19 19.14 7.69
N ILE A 262 -6.40 18.70 8.06
CA ILE A 262 -7.59 19.56 7.99
C ILE A 262 -7.43 20.78 8.92
N PHE A 263 -6.94 20.53 10.14
CA PHE A 263 -6.73 21.58 11.12
C PHE A 263 -5.67 22.59 10.67
N LEU A 264 -4.49 22.12 10.26
CA LEU A 264 -3.40 22.99 9.84
C LEU A 264 -3.75 23.72 8.54
N LEU A 265 -4.33 23.03 7.55
CA LEU A 265 -4.75 23.65 6.30
C LEU A 265 -5.78 24.75 6.54
N GLY A 266 -6.84 24.47 7.32
CA GLY A 266 -7.87 25.46 7.62
C GLY A 266 -7.31 26.66 8.39
N ARG A 267 -6.38 26.41 9.32
CA ARG A 267 -5.71 27.44 10.09
C ARG A 267 -4.79 28.30 9.22
N ASP A 268 -3.95 27.71 8.37
CA ASP A 268 -3.01 28.44 7.52
C ASP A 268 -3.74 29.24 6.44
N VAL A 269 -4.79 28.68 5.82
CA VAL A 269 -5.65 29.42 4.88
C VAL A 269 -6.29 30.63 5.55
N LEU A 270 -6.76 30.49 6.80
CA LEU A 270 -7.37 31.60 7.54
C LEU A 270 -6.34 32.64 8.00
N GLU A 271 -5.14 32.20 8.37
CA GLU A 271 -4.02 33.09 8.73
C GLU A 271 -3.60 33.91 7.50
N GLU A 272 -3.44 33.25 6.36
CA GLU A 272 -3.06 33.89 5.10
C GLU A 272 -4.17 34.80 4.55
N ALA A 273 -5.45 34.49 4.80
CA ALA A 273 -6.56 35.36 4.43
C ALA A 273 -6.65 36.65 5.28
N ARG A 274 -5.99 36.71 6.44
CA ARG A 274 -6.00 37.89 7.32
C ARG A 274 -4.85 38.86 7.07
N GLY A 275 -3.76 38.42 6.45
CA GLY A 275 -2.58 39.28 6.32
C GLY A 275 -1.64 38.95 5.16
N GLY A 276 -1.98 37.95 4.35
CA GLY A 276 -1.18 37.48 3.23
C GLY A 276 -2.05 37.22 1.99
N ASN A 277 -1.67 36.22 1.21
CA ASN A 277 -2.36 35.82 -0.01
C ASN A 277 -2.82 34.35 0.04
N ALA A 278 -4.05 34.13 0.50
CA ALA A 278 -4.59 32.77 0.67
C ALA A 278 -4.70 32.01 -0.66
N ALA A 279 -4.92 32.70 -1.79
CA ALA A 279 -4.95 32.07 -3.11
C ALA A 279 -3.56 31.59 -3.55
N LEU A 280 -2.51 32.37 -3.26
CA LEU A 280 -1.12 31.96 -3.47
C LEU A 280 -0.79 30.74 -2.60
N PHE A 281 -1.14 30.78 -1.32
CA PHE A 281 -0.93 29.64 -0.42
C PHE A 281 -1.64 28.37 -0.91
N ALA A 282 -2.92 28.47 -1.32
CA ALA A 282 -3.66 27.35 -1.89
C ALA A 282 -2.97 26.77 -3.13
N THR A 283 -2.44 27.62 -4.01
CA THR A 283 -1.71 27.19 -5.20
C THR A 283 -0.39 26.50 -4.84
N THR A 284 0.37 27.07 -3.90
CA THR A 284 1.61 26.49 -3.37
C THR A 284 1.35 25.14 -2.70
N PHE A 285 0.28 25.04 -1.91
CA PHE A 285 -0.15 23.81 -1.27
C PHE A 285 -0.46 22.71 -2.30
N LEU A 286 -1.14 23.05 -3.40
CA LEU A 286 -1.37 22.10 -4.49
C LEU A 286 -0.08 21.70 -5.21
N ALA A 287 0.85 22.64 -5.43
CA ALA A 287 2.15 22.33 -6.01
C ALA A 287 2.92 21.32 -5.12
N ILE A 288 2.86 21.49 -3.80
CA ILE A 288 3.49 20.58 -2.84
C ILE A 288 2.76 19.24 -2.79
N LEU A 289 1.43 19.22 -2.84
CA LEU A 289 0.64 17.98 -2.94
C LEU A 289 1.13 17.12 -4.12
N TYR A 290 1.23 17.71 -5.31
CA TYR A 290 1.65 16.98 -6.50
C TYR A 290 3.15 16.66 -6.49
N GLY A 291 4.00 17.53 -5.93
CA GLY A 291 5.42 17.24 -5.71
C GLY A 291 5.63 16.05 -4.76
N ALA A 292 4.95 16.05 -3.62
CA ALA A 292 4.96 14.95 -2.66
C ALA A 292 4.36 13.67 -3.26
N ALA A 293 3.38 13.80 -4.16
CA ALA A 293 2.86 12.65 -4.91
C ALA A 293 3.91 12.00 -5.80
N ILE A 294 4.64 12.79 -6.60
CA ILE A 294 5.68 12.27 -7.49
C ILE A 294 6.77 11.56 -6.67
N VAL A 295 7.22 12.19 -5.57
CA VAL A 295 8.22 11.59 -4.67
C VAL A 295 7.68 10.33 -4.00
N GLY A 296 6.45 10.35 -3.50
CA GLY A 296 5.81 9.20 -2.86
C GLY A 296 5.66 8.01 -3.80
N ILE A 297 5.26 8.25 -5.06
CA ILE A 297 5.18 7.21 -6.10
C ILE A 297 6.59 6.66 -6.41
N ALA A 298 7.57 7.55 -6.64
CA ALA A 298 8.94 7.15 -6.92
C ALA A 298 9.54 6.31 -5.79
N TYR A 299 9.28 6.71 -4.54
CA TYR A 299 9.71 5.99 -3.36
C TYR A 299 9.06 4.61 -3.27
N GLN A 300 7.74 4.55 -3.40
CA GLN A 300 7.01 3.30 -3.25
C GLN A 300 7.45 2.27 -4.28
N TRP A 301 7.67 2.66 -5.54
CA TRP A 301 8.19 1.75 -6.57
C TRP A 301 9.68 1.42 -6.40
N GLY A 302 10.52 2.42 -6.12
CA GLY A 302 11.97 2.21 -6.03
C GLY A 302 12.37 1.37 -4.81
N TYR A 303 11.84 1.70 -3.64
CA TYR A 303 12.18 1.03 -2.39
C TYR A 303 11.55 -0.37 -2.28
N SER A 304 10.25 -0.52 -2.59
CA SER A 304 9.57 -1.83 -2.47
C SER A 304 10.24 -2.88 -3.35
N SER A 305 10.59 -2.50 -4.59
CA SER A 305 11.17 -3.40 -5.59
C SER A 305 12.58 -3.86 -5.20
N TRP A 306 13.44 -2.94 -4.73
CA TRP A 306 14.84 -3.26 -4.46
C TRP A 306 15.09 -3.87 -3.07
N ARG A 307 14.39 -3.39 -2.04
CA ARG A 307 14.70 -3.71 -0.63
C ARG A 307 13.57 -4.41 0.09
N GLY A 308 12.34 -4.32 -0.40
CA GLY A 308 11.16 -4.72 0.37
C GLY A 308 11.18 -6.18 0.81
N ARG A 309 11.47 -7.11 -0.11
CA ARG A 309 11.57 -8.56 0.20
C ARG A 309 12.62 -8.87 1.26
N LYS A 310 13.75 -8.16 1.26
CA LYS A 310 14.83 -8.38 2.24
C LYS A 310 14.42 -7.91 3.64
N VAL A 311 13.79 -6.75 3.73
CA VAL A 311 13.28 -6.21 5.00
C VAL A 311 12.20 -7.11 5.58
N GLN A 312 11.23 -7.50 4.74
CA GLN A 312 10.15 -8.41 5.10
C GLN A 312 10.71 -9.72 5.67
N ARG A 313 11.56 -10.43 4.92
CA ARG A 313 12.18 -11.70 5.37
C ARG A 313 13.01 -11.55 6.64
N SER A 314 13.79 -10.47 6.76
CA SER A 314 14.61 -10.23 7.96
C SER A 314 13.75 -10.03 9.20
N PHE A 315 12.58 -9.42 9.05
CA PHE A 315 11.63 -9.22 10.13
C PHE A 315 10.84 -10.49 10.45
N GLU A 316 10.39 -11.25 9.44
CA GLU A 316 9.75 -12.56 9.65
C GLU A 316 10.65 -13.49 10.46
N GLN A 317 11.94 -13.54 10.13
CA GLN A 317 12.90 -14.32 10.90
C GLN A 317 13.01 -13.85 12.35
N GLN A 318 13.03 -12.53 12.60
CA GLN A 318 13.07 -12.00 13.97
C GLN A 318 11.82 -12.36 14.77
N VAL A 319 10.66 -12.34 14.12
CA VAL A 319 9.38 -12.73 14.72
C VAL A 319 9.37 -14.21 15.06
N ILE A 320 9.84 -15.08 14.17
CA ILE A 320 9.99 -16.52 14.44
C ILE A 320 10.94 -16.74 15.63
N GLU A 321 12.11 -16.09 15.64
CA GLU A 321 13.12 -16.27 16.70
C GLU A 321 12.66 -15.77 18.08
N THR A 322 11.81 -14.73 18.12
CA THR A 322 11.47 -14.03 19.37
C THR A 322 10.10 -14.39 19.91
N LEU A 323 9.12 -14.61 19.02
CA LEU A 323 7.71 -14.79 19.37
C LEU A 323 7.18 -16.19 19.03
N ASP A 324 7.83 -16.91 18.13
CA ASP A 324 7.41 -18.23 17.62
C ASP A 324 5.88 -18.35 17.41
N PRO A 325 5.28 -17.49 16.56
CA PRO A 325 3.83 -17.44 16.45
C PRO A 325 3.27 -18.68 15.73
N LEU A 326 2.12 -19.15 16.20
CA LEU A 326 1.34 -20.18 15.52
C LEU A 326 0.64 -19.62 14.28
N SER A 327 0.58 -20.43 13.22
CA SER A 327 -0.17 -20.11 12.01
C SER A 327 -1.58 -20.70 12.06
N TYR A 328 -2.56 -19.85 11.78
CA TYR A 328 -3.98 -20.20 11.76
C TYR A 328 -4.55 -20.08 10.35
N ASP A 329 -5.38 -21.04 9.97
CA ASP A 329 -6.28 -20.87 8.83
C ASP A 329 -7.59 -20.26 9.33
N LEU A 330 -8.01 -19.18 8.68
CA LEU A 330 -9.28 -18.51 8.96
C LEU A 330 -10.33 -19.12 8.03
N THR A 331 -11.37 -19.72 8.60
CA THR A 331 -12.52 -20.16 7.80
C THR A 331 -13.79 -19.54 8.36
N ARG A 332 -14.61 -18.96 7.49
CA ARG A 332 -15.91 -18.41 7.87
C ARG A 332 -17.01 -19.32 7.37
N SER A 333 -17.75 -19.92 8.29
CA SER A 333 -18.87 -20.82 8.01
C SER A 333 -20.09 -20.38 8.79
N LYS A 334 -21.22 -20.18 8.10
CA LYS A 334 -22.54 -19.88 8.71
C LYS A 334 -22.51 -18.74 9.74
N GLY A 335 -21.77 -17.67 9.45
CA GLY A 335 -21.64 -16.50 10.32
C GLY A 335 -20.69 -16.66 11.51
N ARG A 336 -20.01 -17.80 11.65
CA ARG A 336 -18.96 -18.03 12.65
C ARG A 336 -17.58 -18.03 11.99
N ILE A 337 -16.59 -17.52 12.71
CA ILE A 337 -15.19 -17.57 12.31
C ILE A 337 -14.56 -18.72 13.09
N GLU A 338 -14.08 -19.72 12.37
CA GLU A 338 -13.40 -20.89 12.91
C GLU A 338 -11.90 -20.75 12.63
N PHE A 339 -11.10 -20.83 13.70
CA PHE A 339 -9.65 -20.81 13.65
C PHE A 339 -9.11 -22.21 13.83
N ILE A 340 -8.45 -22.71 12.81
CA ILE A 340 -7.80 -24.01 12.87
C ILE A 340 -6.29 -23.76 12.95
N VAL A 341 -5.71 -24.10 14.10
CA VAL A 341 -4.24 -24.14 14.25
C VAL A 341 -3.73 -25.20 13.31
N ARG A 342 -2.85 -24.82 12.39
CA ARG A 342 -2.24 -25.77 11.44
C ARG A 342 -0.87 -26.21 11.90
N LYS A 343 0.03 -25.25 12.10
CA LYS A 343 1.48 -25.45 12.27
C LYS A 343 2.16 -24.15 12.73
N PRO A 344 3.41 -24.20 13.22
CA PRO A 344 4.23 -23.01 13.46
C PRO A 344 4.41 -22.16 12.20
N MET A 345 4.59 -20.84 12.35
CA MET A 345 4.79 -19.91 11.22
C MET A 345 6.00 -20.31 10.36
N ALA A 346 7.09 -20.78 10.96
CA ALA A 346 8.29 -21.18 10.25
C ALA A 346 8.02 -22.28 9.20
N GLU A 347 7.32 -23.34 9.59
CA GLU A 347 6.96 -24.45 8.70
C GLU A 347 5.98 -24.02 7.60
N ARG A 348 5.06 -23.11 7.92
CA ARG A 348 4.10 -22.56 6.95
C ARG A 348 4.77 -21.74 5.86
N LEU A 349 5.75 -20.91 6.23
CA LEU A 349 6.48 -20.09 5.28
C LEU A 349 7.32 -20.93 4.32
N GLN A 350 7.96 -22.00 4.82
CA GLN A 350 8.69 -22.95 4.00
C GLN A 350 7.78 -23.63 2.98
N GLU A 351 6.60 -24.11 3.39
CA GLU A 351 5.63 -24.73 2.49
C GLU A 351 5.14 -23.76 1.40
N ILE A 352 4.91 -22.48 1.74
CA ILE A 352 4.53 -21.47 0.75
C ILE A 352 5.66 -21.22 -0.26
N GLU A 353 6.91 -21.19 0.18
CA GLU A 353 8.07 -21.06 -0.71
C GLU A 353 8.24 -22.32 -1.59
N GLU A 354 8.04 -23.51 -1.05
CA GLU A 354 8.13 -24.78 -1.78
C GLU A 354 7.03 -24.95 -2.84
N ILE A 355 5.78 -24.58 -2.52
CA ILE A 355 4.66 -24.55 -3.48
C ILE A 355 5.01 -23.65 -4.68
N HIS A 356 5.69 -22.52 -4.43
CA HIS A 356 6.12 -21.58 -5.47
C HIS A 356 7.16 -22.19 -6.42
N THR A 357 8.06 -23.05 -5.91
CA THR A 357 9.07 -23.73 -6.73
C THR A 357 8.56 -24.99 -7.45
N GLY A 358 7.45 -25.58 -7.01
CA GLY A 358 6.98 -26.88 -7.50
C GLY A 358 5.86 -26.86 -8.55
N GLN A 359 5.13 -25.76 -8.70
CA GLN A 359 3.99 -25.68 -9.61
C GLN A 359 4.36 -24.99 -10.92
N LEU A 360 4.66 -25.78 -11.96
CA LEU A 360 4.69 -25.30 -13.33
C LEU A 360 3.25 -24.99 -13.76
N THR A 361 2.96 -23.73 -14.08
CA THR A 361 1.67 -23.38 -14.70
C THR A 361 1.62 -23.90 -16.14
N PHE A 362 0.44 -24.07 -16.74
CA PHE A 362 0.36 -24.48 -18.15
C PHE A 362 1.04 -23.46 -19.10
N GLU A 363 1.10 -22.18 -18.72
CA GLU A 363 1.91 -21.17 -19.42
C GLU A 363 3.41 -21.38 -19.24
N ASP A 364 3.87 -21.88 -18.09
CA ASP A 364 5.26 -22.34 -17.92
C ASP A 364 5.56 -23.53 -18.81
N LEU A 365 4.61 -24.47 -18.95
CA LEU A 365 4.73 -25.62 -19.86
C LEU A 365 4.77 -25.19 -21.33
N ASP A 366 3.99 -24.18 -21.71
CA ASP A 366 3.97 -23.62 -23.08
C ASP A 366 5.19 -22.75 -23.40
N SER A 367 5.80 -22.13 -22.38
CA SER A 367 7.02 -21.30 -22.52
C SER A 367 8.32 -22.09 -22.39
N MET A 368 8.25 -23.37 -22.00
CA MET A 368 9.41 -24.24 -22.04
C MET A 368 9.86 -24.43 -23.49
N PRO A 369 11.17 -24.38 -23.78
CA PRO A 369 11.67 -24.65 -25.12
C PRO A 369 11.17 -26.03 -25.53
N SER A 370 10.43 -26.10 -26.64
CA SER A 370 9.97 -27.37 -27.18
C SER A 370 11.20 -28.25 -27.40
N SER A 371 11.36 -29.27 -26.57
CA SER A 371 12.36 -30.29 -26.84
C SER A 371 12.01 -30.85 -28.21
N THR A 372 12.91 -30.66 -29.17
CA THR A 372 12.84 -31.27 -30.49
C THR A 372 12.40 -32.73 -30.36
N PRO A 373 11.50 -33.23 -31.22
CA PRO A 373 10.99 -34.58 -31.08
C PRO A 373 12.18 -35.54 -31.16
N LYS A 374 12.52 -36.20 -30.05
CA LYS A 374 13.33 -37.41 -30.10
C LYS A 374 12.53 -38.39 -30.96
N GLU A 375 13.17 -38.88 -32.02
CA GLU A 375 12.62 -39.95 -32.86
C GLU A 375 11.94 -40.99 -31.99
N ALA A 376 10.70 -41.33 -32.35
CA ALA A 376 10.00 -42.44 -31.73
C ALA A 376 10.91 -43.68 -31.83
N PRO A 377 11.13 -44.42 -30.74
CA PRO A 377 11.90 -45.64 -30.82
C PRO A 377 11.24 -46.57 -31.84
N GLN A 378 11.98 -46.93 -32.89
CA GLN A 378 11.54 -47.93 -33.85
C GLN A 378 11.32 -49.23 -33.09
N ASN A 379 10.07 -49.68 -33.10
CA ASN A 379 9.69 -50.96 -32.53
C ASN A 379 10.35 -52.06 -33.38
N PRO A 380 11.23 -52.92 -32.83
CA PRO A 380 11.73 -54.05 -33.58
C PRO A 380 10.65 -55.12 -33.56
N LEU A 381 9.98 -55.33 -34.70
CA LEU A 381 9.50 -56.62 -35.20
C LEU A 381 9.00 -56.47 -36.64
#